data_AF-A0A934E2L6-F1
#
_entry.id   AF-A0A934E2L6-F1
#
_cell.length_a   1.000
_cell.length_b   1.000
_cell.length_c   1.000
_cell.angle_alpha   90.00
_cell.angle_beta   90.00
_cell.angle_gamma   90.00
#
_symmetry.space_group_name_H-M   'P 1'
#
loop_
_entity.id
_entity.type
_entity.pdbx_description
1 polymer ?
#
loop_
_entity_poly.entity_id
_entity_poly.type
_entity_poly.pdbx_seq_one_letter_code
_entity_poly.pdbx_strand_id
1 'polypeptide(L)'
;MKRICVIDGQGGGIGSAVIKKLKEVFEETIEIIALGTNAIATSQMLKARANRGATGENAIVRTAERVDVIIGPLSIVLAHAMMGEVTPKIAEAIAGSPAKKILIPLFQENVEIAGLSPAPLPRLIETLIQQNLSAPSSIQTPDALATVHGQCGCSTAIEMNP
;
A
#
# COMPACT_ATOMS: atom_id res chain seq x y z
N MET A 1 -10.26 -3.59 16.53
CA MET A 1 -10.51 -3.11 15.16
C MET A 1 -9.17 -2.80 14.52
N LYS A 2 -8.89 -3.32 13.33
CA LYS A 2 -7.61 -3.08 12.65
C LYS A 2 -7.57 -1.66 12.11
N ARG A 3 -6.48 -0.93 12.37
CA ARG A 3 -6.26 0.45 11.93
C ARG A 3 -5.36 0.46 10.71
N ILE A 4 -5.91 0.90 9.59
CA ILE A 4 -5.21 1.00 8.31
C ILE A 4 -5.01 2.47 8.00
N CYS A 5 -3.76 2.87 7.84
CA CYS A 5 -3.42 4.17 7.30
C CYS A 5 -3.28 4.08 5.78
N VAL A 6 -3.92 5.00 5.07
CA VAL A 6 -3.68 5.23 3.64
C VAL A 6 -2.99 6.58 3.49
N ILE A 7 -1.78 6.57 2.96
CA ILE A 7 -0.95 7.76 2.74
C ILE A 7 -0.90 8.02 1.24
N ASP A 8 -1.19 9.27 0.84
CA ASP A 8 -1.06 9.69 -0.55
C ASP A 8 -0.66 11.17 -0.64
N GLY A 9 -0.11 11.55 -1.79
CA GLY A 9 0.20 12.93 -2.13
C GLY A 9 -0.46 13.33 -3.43
N GLN A 10 0.08 14.34 -4.13
CA GLN A 10 -0.23 14.68 -5.53
C GLN A 10 -1.68 14.37 -5.97
N GLY A 11 -2.64 15.20 -5.53
CA GLY A 11 -4.05 15.07 -5.91
C GLY A 11 -4.85 13.92 -5.26
N GLY A 12 -4.21 12.96 -4.56
CA GLY A 12 -4.87 11.93 -3.75
C GLY A 12 -5.57 10.80 -4.50
N GLY A 13 -5.33 10.67 -5.81
CA GLY A 13 -6.09 9.75 -6.67
C GLY A 13 -5.89 8.27 -6.32
N ILE A 14 -4.66 7.88 -5.99
CA ILE A 14 -4.31 6.48 -5.68
C ILE A 14 -4.93 6.10 -4.32
N GLY A 15 -4.72 6.94 -3.31
CA GLY A 15 -5.25 6.76 -1.96
C GLY A 15 -6.78 6.70 -1.97
N SER A 16 -7.46 7.58 -2.70
CA SER A 16 -8.92 7.52 -2.86
C SER A 16 -9.40 6.20 -3.48
N ALA A 17 -8.70 5.68 -4.49
CA ALA A 17 -9.05 4.41 -5.13
C ALA A 17 -8.89 3.22 -4.16
N VAL A 18 -7.79 3.21 -3.40
CA VAL A 18 -7.55 2.21 -2.34
C VAL A 18 -8.65 2.26 -1.30
N ILE A 19 -8.98 3.45 -0.77
CA ILE A 19 -9.98 3.60 0.30
C ILE A 19 -11.36 3.14 -0.16
N LYS A 20 -11.77 3.49 -1.38
CA LYS A 20 -13.05 3.00 -1.95
C LYS A 20 -13.10 1.48 -1.93
N LYS A 21 -12.04 0.82 -2.43
CA LYS A 21 -11.99 -0.64 -2.48
C LYS A 21 -11.93 -1.28 -1.10
N LEU A 22 -11.20 -0.69 -0.16
CA LEU A 22 -11.20 -1.14 1.24
C LEU A 22 -12.60 -1.04 1.87
N LYS A 23 -13.32 0.07 1.64
CA LYS A 23 -14.70 0.24 2.14
C LYS A 23 -15.69 -0.71 1.50
N GLU A 24 -15.53 -1.03 0.21
CA GLU A 24 -16.34 -2.05 -0.47
C GLU A 24 -16.17 -3.45 0.13
N VAL A 25 -14.95 -3.82 0.55
CA VAL A 25 -14.65 -5.19 0.99
C VAL A 25 -14.80 -5.39 2.49
N PHE A 26 -14.42 -4.39 3.30
CA PHE A 26 -14.33 -4.51 4.76
C PHE A 26 -15.35 -3.66 5.51
N GLU A 27 -16.08 -2.78 4.82
CA GLU A 27 -17.11 -1.91 5.38
C GLU A 27 -16.64 -1.18 6.67
N GLU A 28 -17.26 -1.45 7.82
CA GLU A 28 -16.96 -0.86 9.12
C GLU A 28 -16.14 -1.78 10.04
N THR A 29 -15.58 -2.88 9.52
CA THR A 29 -14.74 -3.80 10.30
C THR A 29 -13.31 -3.28 10.51
N ILE A 30 -12.94 -2.21 9.80
CA ILE A 30 -11.62 -1.57 9.86
C ILE A 30 -11.76 -0.05 10.07
N GLU A 31 -10.77 0.55 10.72
CA GLU A 31 -10.63 2.00 10.79
C GLU A 31 -9.66 2.46 9.71
N ILE A 32 -10.10 3.34 8.82
CA ILE A 32 -9.26 3.92 7.77
C ILE A 32 -8.88 5.36 8.14
N ILE A 33 -7.58 5.60 8.28
CA ILE A 33 -7.00 6.92 8.55
C ILE A 33 -6.30 7.41 7.27
N ALA A 34 -6.86 8.44 6.64
CA ALA A 34 -6.29 9.08 5.46
C ALA A 34 -5.26 10.14 5.87
N LEU A 35 -4.00 9.98 5.45
CA LEU A 35 -2.95 10.96 5.69
C LEU A 35 -2.45 11.52 4.37
N GLY A 36 -2.83 12.75 4.04
CA GLY A 36 -2.29 13.42 2.86
C GLY A 36 -0.98 14.12 3.19
N THR A 37 0.01 14.02 2.30
CA THR A 37 1.18 14.91 2.34
C THR A 37 0.78 16.37 2.03
N ASN A 38 -0.35 16.56 1.35
CA ASN A 38 -1.00 17.85 1.11
C ASN A 38 -2.53 17.79 1.38
N ALA A 39 -3.17 18.96 1.50
CA ALA A 39 -4.57 19.06 1.89
C ALA A 39 -5.56 18.53 0.83
N ILE A 40 -5.19 18.60 -0.46
CA ILE A 40 -6.01 18.09 -1.56
C ILE A 40 -6.09 16.56 -1.47
N ALA A 41 -4.94 15.90 -1.27
CA ALA A 41 -4.88 14.45 -1.13
C ALA A 41 -5.74 13.97 0.05
N THR A 42 -5.61 14.60 1.22
CA THR A 42 -6.45 14.32 2.39
C THR A 42 -7.93 14.49 2.08
N SER A 43 -8.31 15.59 1.43
CA SER A 43 -9.70 15.89 1.10
C SER A 43 -10.31 14.86 0.16
N GLN A 44 -9.56 14.41 -0.84
CA GLN A 44 -10.02 13.40 -1.80
C GLN A 44 -10.17 12.03 -1.14
N MET A 45 -9.26 11.67 -0.23
CA MET A 45 -9.35 10.44 0.54
C MET A 45 -10.53 10.45 1.54
N LEU A 46 -10.84 11.59 2.16
CA LEU A 46 -12.03 11.75 2.99
C LEU A 46 -13.32 11.59 2.19
N LYS A 47 -13.40 12.18 1.00
CA LYS A 47 -14.55 11.97 0.08
C LYS A 47 -14.69 10.51 -0.37
N ALA A 48 -13.59 9.76 -0.37
CA ALA A 48 -13.59 8.31 -0.59
C ALA A 48 -14.09 7.50 0.62
N ARG A 49 -14.55 8.18 1.69
CA ARG A 49 -15.13 7.61 2.92
C ARG A 49 -14.11 7.04 3.91
N ALA A 50 -12.88 7.59 3.98
CA ALA A 50 -12.02 7.34 5.13
C ALA A 50 -12.69 7.80 6.44
N ASN A 51 -12.44 7.09 7.53
CA ASN A 51 -13.06 7.40 8.83
C ASN A 51 -12.50 8.68 9.43
N ARG A 52 -11.20 8.93 9.24
CA ARG A 52 -10.47 10.10 9.76
C ARG A 52 -9.47 10.59 8.73
N GLY A 53 -9.11 11.87 8.80
CA GLY A 53 -8.15 12.47 7.89
C GLY A 53 -7.29 13.53 8.56
N ALA A 54 -6.00 13.56 8.22
CA ALA A 54 -5.06 14.61 8.64
C ALA A 54 -4.03 14.89 7.53
N THR A 55 -3.40 16.07 7.57
CA THR A 55 -2.46 16.52 6.53
C THR A 55 -1.10 16.86 7.12
N GLY A 56 -0.04 16.57 6.37
CA GLY A 56 1.30 17.10 6.57
C GLY A 56 2.23 16.21 7.39
N GLU A 57 3.51 16.62 7.44
CA GLU A 57 4.61 15.84 8.03
C GLU A 57 4.31 15.31 9.43
N ASN A 58 3.95 16.20 10.36
CA ASN A 58 3.75 15.78 11.75
C ASN A 58 2.55 14.83 11.92
N ALA A 59 1.50 14.99 11.12
CA ALA A 59 0.36 14.09 11.14
C ALA A 59 0.78 12.67 10.70
N ILE A 60 1.60 12.58 9.64
CA ILE A 60 2.14 11.31 9.14
C ILE A 60 3.09 10.68 10.18
N VAL A 61 4.10 11.43 10.62
CA VAL A 61 5.12 10.94 11.57
C VAL A 61 4.49 10.39 12.84
N ARG A 62 3.53 11.12 13.45
CA ARG A 62 2.90 10.71 14.71
C ARG A 62 1.91 9.56 14.56
N THR A 63 1.35 9.37 13.37
CA THR A 63 0.35 8.33 13.12
C THR A 63 0.99 7.02 12.65
N ALA A 64 2.12 7.08 11.94
CA ALA A 64 2.80 5.91 11.38
C ALA A 64 3.10 4.83 12.44
N GLU A 65 3.44 5.23 13.67
CA GLU A 65 3.73 4.31 14.79
C GLU A 65 2.47 3.73 15.48
N ARG A 66 1.28 4.22 15.13
CA ARG A 66 0.03 3.96 15.87
C ARG A 66 -0.99 3.16 15.07
N VAL A 67 -0.59 2.63 13.92
CA VAL A 67 -1.45 1.88 13.00
C VAL A 67 -0.87 0.50 12.76
N ASP A 68 -1.73 -0.43 12.32
CA ASP A 68 -1.32 -1.81 12.09
C ASP A 68 -0.77 -2.01 10.66
N VAL A 69 -1.28 -1.22 9.71
CA VAL A 69 -0.93 -1.29 8.29
C VAL A 69 -0.81 0.12 7.71
N ILE A 70 0.19 0.33 6.87
CA ILE A 70 0.36 1.53 6.05
C ILE A 70 0.26 1.12 4.57
N ILE A 71 -0.61 1.80 3.82
CA ILE A 71 -0.80 1.62 2.38
C ILE A 71 -0.54 2.95 1.68
N GLY A 72 0.10 2.91 0.51
CA GLY A 72 0.23 4.07 -0.37
C GLY A 72 1.12 3.76 -1.57
N PRO A 73 1.34 4.73 -2.47
CA PRO A 73 2.34 4.59 -3.53
C PRO A 73 3.74 4.42 -2.93
N LEU A 74 4.66 3.76 -3.65
CA LEU A 74 6.04 3.56 -3.20
C LEU A 74 6.73 4.89 -2.85
N SER A 75 6.37 5.98 -3.54
CA SER A 75 6.89 7.31 -3.29
C SER A 75 6.80 7.77 -1.84
N ILE A 76 5.87 7.26 -1.02
CA ILE A 76 5.75 7.67 0.39
C ILE A 76 6.98 7.32 1.25
N VAL A 77 7.79 6.35 0.82
CA VAL A 77 9.05 5.97 1.50
C VAL A 77 10.30 6.53 0.83
N LEU A 78 10.14 7.33 -0.23
CA LEU A 78 11.24 7.96 -0.95
C LEU A 78 11.38 9.41 -0.48
N ALA A 79 12.49 9.74 0.17
CA ALA A 79 12.74 11.11 0.61
C ALA A 79 12.74 12.07 -0.59
N HIS A 80 12.10 13.23 -0.42
CA HIS A 80 11.92 14.29 -1.43
C HIS A 80 11.05 13.92 -2.64
N ALA A 81 10.36 12.77 -2.59
CA ALA A 81 9.39 12.39 -3.60
C ALA A 81 8.20 13.35 -3.69
N MET A 82 7.40 13.20 -4.75
CA MET A 82 6.18 13.98 -4.97
C MET A 82 6.46 15.50 -4.97
N MET A 83 7.51 15.92 -5.67
CA MET A 83 7.99 17.31 -5.72
C MET A 83 8.31 17.91 -4.34
N GLY A 84 8.82 17.09 -3.41
CA GLY A 84 9.20 17.51 -2.07
C GLY A 84 8.08 17.45 -1.03
N GLU A 85 6.89 16.96 -1.39
CA GLU A 85 5.82 16.69 -0.42
C GLU A 85 6.21 15.62 0.61
N VAL A 86 6.96 14.60 0.18
CA VAL A 86 7.51 13.58 1.06
C VAL A 86 8.84 14.07 1.61
N THR A 87 8.86 14.50 2.87
CA THR A 87 10.10 14.91 3.54
C THR A 87 10.90 13.69 4.00
N PRO A 88 12.21 13.84 4.28
CA PRO A 88 13.01 12.75 4.87
C PRO A 88 12.40 12.18 6.16
N LYS A 89 11.81 13.04 7.00
CA LYS A 89 11.14 12.61 8.24
C LYS A 89 9.90 11.77 7.98
N ILE A 90 9.12 12.12 6.94
CA ILE A 90 7.98 11.29 6.52
C ILE A 90 8.47 9.90 6.10
N ALA A 91 9.46 9.87 5.20
CA ALA A 91 10.00 8.61 4.67
C ALA A 91 10.58 7.72 5.79
N GLU A 92 11.36 8.31 6.69
CA GLU A 92 11.93 7.62 7.85
C GLU A 92 10.83 7.07 8.78
N ALA A 93 9.85 7.89 9.15
CA ALA A 93 8.77 7.46 10.04
C ALA A 93 7.92 6.33 9.45
N ILE A 94 7.67 6.36 8.14
CA ILE A 94 6.93 5.28 7.46
C ILE A 94 7.78 4.02 7.38
N ALA A 95 9.02 4.12 6.90
CA ALA A 95 9.91 2.97 6.72
C ALA A 95 10.24 2.29 8.06
N GLY A 96 10.55 3.09 9.08
CA GLY A 96 10.90 2.65 10.44
C GLY A 96 9.72 2.20 11.30
N SER A 97 8.48 2.49 10.89
CA SER A 97 7.29 2.04 11.63
C SER A 97 7.21 0.52 11.74
N PRO A 98 6.78 -0.04 12.89
CA PRO A 98 6.52 -1.48 13.04
C PRO A 98 5.29 -1.96 12.23
N ALA A 99 4.47 -1.05 11.70
CA ALA A 99 3.33 -1.40 10.86
C ALA A 99 3.76 -2.21 9.62
N LYS A 100 2.86 -3.06 9.12
CA LYS A 100 3.07 -3.69 7.81
C LYS A 100 2.89 -2.64 6.71
N LYS A 101 3.90 -2.44 5.87
CA LYS A 101 3.82 -1.55 4.70
C LYS A 101 3.35 -2.38 3.51
N ILE A 102 2.31 -1.92 2.82
CA ILE A 102 1.87 -2.49 1.54
C ILE A 102 1.90 -1.38 0.51
N LEU A 103 2.95 -1.38 -0.31
CA LEU A 103 3.25 -0.28 -1.22
C LEU A 103 2.81 -0.61 -2.64
N ILE A 104 2.09 0.32 -3.25
CA ILE A 104 1.71 0.24 -4.66
C ILE A 104 2.92 0.72 -5.46
N PRO A 105 3.45 -0.08 -6.40
CA PRO A 105 4.67 0.25 -7.14
C PRO A 105 4.40 1.27 -8.25
N LEU A 106 3.81 2.41 -7.88
CA LEU A 106 3.61 3.59 -8.71
C LEU A 106 4.38 4.74 -8.08
N PHE A 107 5.23 5.38 -8.87
CA PHE A 107 6.14 6.45 -8.48
C PHE A 107 6.56 7.22 -9.74
N GLN A 108 6.98 8.47 -9.56
CA GLN A 108 7.48 9.35 -10.65
C GLN A 108 8.97 9.67 -10.49
N GLU A 109 9.55 9.24 -9.38
CA GLU A 109 10.95 9.42 -9.03
C GLU A 109 11.86 8.52 -9.88
N ASN A 110 13.13 8.89 -9.99
CA ASN A 110 14.13 8.12 -10.73
C ASN A 110 14.56 6.87 -9.94
N VAL A 111 13.66 5.89 -9.87
CA VAL A 111 13.82 4.61 -9.18
C VAL A 111 13.42 3.50 -10.14
N GLU A 112 14.12 2.38 -10.07
CA GLU A 112 13.78 1.16 -10.81
C GLU A 112 13.68 0.00 -9.83
N ILE A 113 12.67 -0.85 -10.00
CA ILE A 113 12.49 -2.07 -9.22
C ILE A 113 12.77 -3.26 -10.13
N ALA A 114 13.91 -3.91 -9.93
CA ALA A 114 14.25 -5.12 -10.67
C ALA A 114 13.22 -6.23 -10.38
N GLY A 115 12.72 -6.87 -11.45
CA GLY A 115 11.74 -7.96 -11.35
C GLY A 115 10.29 -7.53 -11.16
N LEU A 116 10.00 -6.23 -11.14
CA LEU A 116 8.62 -5.75 -11.10
C LEU A 116 7.96 -5.87 -12.48
N SER A 117 6.79 -6.52 -12.53
CA SER A 117 5.93 -6.50 -13.71
C SER A 117 4.91 -5.35 -13.60
N PRO A 118 4.86 -4.41 -14.55
CA PRO A 118 3.88 -3.34 -14.55
C PRO A 118 2.45 -3.89 -14.59
N ALA A 119 1.54 -3.28 -13.83
CA ALA A 119 0.13 -3.60 -13.88
C ALA A 119 -0.73 -2.33 -13.73
N PRO A 120 -1.93 -2.28 -14.32
CA PRO A 120 -2.86 -1.18 -14.11
C PRO A 120 -3.25 -1.04 -12.63
N LEU A 121 -3.46 0.21 -12.18
CA LEU A 121 -3.82 0.52 -10.79
C LEU A 121 -4.97 -0.36 -10.23
N PRO A 122 -6.09 -0.59 -10.95
CA PRO A 122 -7.15 -1.46 -10.43
C PRO A 122 -6.65 -2.86 -10.05
N ARG A 123 -5.80 -3.47 -10.89
CA ARG A 123 -5.26 -4.81 -10.65
C ARG A 123 -4.31 -4.85 -9.45
N LEU A 124 -3.51 -3.79 -9.27
CA LEU A 124 -2.64 -3.65 -8.10
C LEU A 124 -3.45 -3.55 -6.81
N ILE A 125 -4.55 -2.79 -6.82
CA ILE A 125 -5.45 -2.65 -5.65
C ILE A 125 -6.14 -3.99 -5.31
N GLU A 126 -6.61 -4.73 -6.31
CA GLU A 126 -7.15 -6.09 -6.09
C GLU A 126 -6.14 -7.01 -5.41
N THR A 127 -4.92 -7.04 -5.94
CA THR A 127 -3.82 -7.85 -5.42
C THR A 127 -3.47 -7.45 -3.99
N LEU A 128 -3.41 -6.15 -3.72
CA LEU A 128 -3.18 -5.59 -2.39
C LEU A 128 -4.18 -6.15 -1.38
N ILE A 129 -5.47 -6.14 -1.72
CA ILE A 129 -6.51 -6.57 -0.79
C ILE A 129 -6.50 -8.08 -0.62
N GLN A 130 -6.51 -8.84 -1.72
CA GLN A 130 -6.65 -10.30 -1.68
C GLN A 130 -5.46 -11.00 -1.01
N GLN A 131 -4.24 -10.52 -1.24
CA GLN A 131 -3.03 -11.22 -0.79
C GLN A 131 -2.50 -10.73 0.55
N ASN A 132 -2.86 -9.50 0.97
CA ASN A 132 -2.24 -8.88 2.13
C ASN A 132 -3.21 -8.53 3.26
N LEU A 133 -4.51 -8.55 3.00
CA LEU A 133 -5.55 -8.27 3.97
C LEU A 133 -6.53 -9.43 4.01
N SER A 134 -6.43 -10.29 5.02
CA SER A 134 -7.43 -11.33 5.25
C SER A 134 -8.78 -10.66 5.57
N ALA A 135 -9.81 -10.93 4.76
CA ALA A 135 -11.19 -10.64 5.14
C ALA A 135 -11.54 -11.43 6.42
N PRO A 136 -12.41 -10.89 7.30
CA PRO A 136 -13.06 -11.74 8.29
C PRO A 136 -13.71 -12.93 7.57
N SER A 137 -13.62 -14.10 8.20
CA SER A 137 -13.76 -15.46 7.65
C SER A 137 -15.15 -15.87 7.13
N SER A 138 -15.85 -14.99 6.42
CA SER A 138 -17.15 -15.26 5.79
C SER A 138 -17.15 -15.13 4.26
N ILE A 139 -16.03 -14.74 3.63
CA ILE A 139 -15.93 -14.56 2.17
C ILE A 139 -14.63 -15.22 1.66
N GLN A 140 -14.57 -16.54 1.73
CA GLN A 140 -13.59 -17.32 0.96
C GLN A 140 -14.34 -18.01 -0.18
N THR A 141 -14.16 -17.51 -1.40
CA THR A 141 -14.34 -18.35 -2.59
C THR A 141 -13.01 -19.02 -2.94
N PRO A 142 -13.00 -20.26 -3.47
CA PRO A 142 -11.83 -21.14 -3.37
C PRO A 142 -10.65 -20.89 -4.34
N ASP A 143 -10.68 -19.88 -5.21
CA ASP A 143 -9.83 -19.93 -6.43
C ASP A 143 -8.52 -19.14 -6.41
N ALA A 144 -8.11 -18.51 -5.30
CA ALA A 144 -6.91 -17.65 -5.30
C ALA A 144 -5.60 -18.30 -4.80
N LEU A 145 -5.62 -19.54 -4.27
CA LEU A 145 -4.43 -20.15 -3.67
C LEU A 145 -3.59 -21.03 -4.62
N ALA A 146 -4.04 -21.28 -5.86
CA ALA A 146 -3.42 -22.32 -6.71
C ALA A 146 -2.23 -21.87 -7.58
N THR A 147 -1.92 -20.57 -7.72
CA THR A 147 -0.96 -20.13 -8.76
C THR A 147 0.46 -19.82 -8.25
N VAL A 148 0.75 -19.90 -6.94
CA VAL A 148 2.05 -19.44 -6.39
C VAL A 148 2.98 -20.58 -5.93
N HIS A 149 2.56 -21.84 -6.05
CA HIS A 149 3.40 -23.01 -5.67
C HIS A 149 3.79 -23.94 -6.84
N GLY A 150 3.67 -23.50 -8.08
CA GLY A 150 4.17 -24.23 -9.24
C GLY A 150 5.34 -23.51 -9.89
N GLN A 151 6.50 -24.17 -9.97
CA GLN A 151 7.72 -23.82 -10.72
C GLN A 151 8.86 -23.12 -9.95
N CYS A 152 9.43 -23.84 -8.98
CA CYS A 152 10.90 -23.88 -8.87
C CYS A 152 11.34 -25.28 -9.28
N GLY A 153 11.56 -25.46 -10.58
CA GLY A 153 12.08 -26.68 -11.20
C GLY A 153 13.48 -26.44 -11.75
N CYS A 154 14.45 -26.12 -10.90
CA CYS A 154 15.86 -26.22 -11.26
C CYS A 154 16.37 -27.62 -10.87
N SER A 155 16.02 -28.60 -11.70
CA SER A 155 16.77 -29.86 -11.79
C SER A 155 17.46 -29.90 -13.14
N THR A 156 18.68 -29.35 -13.21
CA THR A 156 19.59 -29.67 -14.30
C THR A 156 20.74 -30.46 -13.71
N ALA A 157 20.81 -31.71 -14.15
CA ALA A 157 21.77 -32.71 -13.76
C ALA A 157 23.20 -32.27 -14.10
N ILE A 158 24.11 -32.52 -13.18
CA ILE A 158 25.54 -32.58 -13.46
C ILE A 158 25.76 -33.95 -14.13
N GLU A 159 25.86 -33.96 -15.46
CA GLU A 159 26.44 -35.10 -16.17
C GLU A 159 27.95 -35.13 -15.88
N MET A 160 28.37 -36.07 -15.03
CA MET A 160 29.74 -36.56 -15.00
C MET A 160 29.93 -37.47 -16.21
N ASN A 161 30.93 -37.18 -17.04
CA ASN A 161 31.44 -38.14 -18.02
C ASN A 161 32.89 -38.51 -17.60
N PRO A 162 33.32 -39.77 -17.80
CA PRO A 162 34.52 -40.34 -17.19
C PRO A 162 35.83 -39.85 -17.80
#